data_AF-A7RF56-F1
#
_entry.id   AF-A7RF56-F1
#
_cell.length_a   1.000
_cell.length_b   1.000
_cell.length_c   1.000
_cell.angle_alpha   90.00
_cell.angle_beta   90.00
_cell.angle_gamma   90.00
#
_symmetry.space_group_name_H-M   'P 1'
#
loop_
_entity.id
_entity.type
_entity.pdbx_description
1 polymer ?
#
loop_
_entity_poly.entity_id
_entity_poly.type
_entity_poly.pdbx_seq_one_letter_code
_entity_poly.pdbx_strand_id
1 'polypeptide(L)'
;MKRLFFHITLILATIFIAAILIKSASHKQGWSKEWYPNPYESYTACKTPSRFLCDPDDIIPTADKKTIGHILDKFESKTRSNFKNSTCGICTGVALMKKMKSPYWKFKETAENFSKYIYKRWKLDRKNCIILIISVLDRRTYIYTTTRRIANFHINSILLSELQVEIRNGQKPALVVTHAILKLQSMLSNTSKKHTVYNSLTGNLIFLQHFSYWLIQDYLCFVASIFIAVILSLILFAFVHWTCSKIYHLRYKNCFGRLKEIELDWLKETIDFDTCLQCSRESLQDSGVRVLLCGHKYCKDCANEREVQTCGRCPVTPNAERLLLRLQSLQRLYPTVITNKYIETWTSRDFTGKFSKHRLLTFMDWRVAFGLFLVINLLVLSCFGGSSMFRFTSFDKVARRSALWVN
;
A
#
# COMPACT_ATOMS: atom_id res chain seq x y z
N MET A 1 -72.28 23.70 30.83
CA MET A 1 -71.27 22.66 31.21
C MET A 1 -71.55 21.28 30.62
N LYS A 2 -72.73 20.65 30.81
CA LYS A 2 -72.98 19.28 30.31
C LYS A 2 -72.82 19.09 28.79
N ARG A 3 -73.26 20.06 27.96
CA ARG A 3 -73.06 20.00 26.49
C ARG A 3 -71.59 20.08 26.07
N LEU A 4 -70.78 20.90 26.75
CA LEU A 4 -69.35 21.04 26.45
C LEU A 4 -68.60 19.73 26.76
N PHE A 5 -68.92 19.09 27.88
CA PHE A 5 -68.32 17.81 28.27
C PHE A 5 -68.61 16.71 27.25
N PHE A 6 -69.86 16.64 26.76
CA PHE A 6 -70.26 15.66 25.74
C PHE A 6 -69.48 15.83 24.42
N HIS A 7 -69.30 17.06 23.94
CA HIS A 7 -68.52 17.32 22.72
C HIS A 7 -67.04 16.97 22.89
N ILE A 8 -66.43 17.26 24.05
CA ILE A 8 -65.03 16.89 24.34
C ILE A 8 -64.86 15.37 24.35
N THR A 9 -65.77 14.63 25.00
CA THR A 9 -65.71 13.16 25.01
C THR A 9 -65.87 12.55 23.62
N LEU A 10 -66.71 13.13 22.76
CA LEU A 10 -66.89 12.67 21.39
C LEU A 10 -65.63 12.90 20.54
N ILE A 11 -64.98 14.06 20.69
CA ILE A 11 -63.72 14.39 19.99
C ILE A 11 -62.58 13.47 20.44
N LEU A 12 -62.47 13.19 21.75
CA LEU A 12 -61.43 12.28 22.24
C LEU A 12 -61.67 10.83 21.78
N ALA A 13 -62.92 10.38 21.73
CA ALA A 13 -63.27 9.07 21.22
C ALA A 13 -62.96 8.93 19.72
N THR A 14 -63.24 9.95 18.90
CA THR A 14 -62.92 9.93 17.46
C THR A 14 -61.41 9.95 17.21
N ILE A 15 -60.64 10.73 17.98
CA ILE A 15 -59.17 10.72 17.91
C ILE A 15 -58.62 9.33 18.29
N PHE A 16 -59.16 8.71 19.35
CA PHE A 16 -58.72 7.38 19.79
C PHE A 16 -59.02 6.29 18.74
N ILE A 17 -60.22 6.32 18.15
CA ILE A 17 -60.60 5.40 17.06
C ILE A 17 -59.71 5.63 15.83
N ALA A 18 -59.46 6.89 15.45
CA ALA A 18 -58.56 7.20 14.34
C ALA A 18 -57.13 6.71 14.59
N ALA A 19 -56.60 6.87 15.81
CA ALA A 19 -55.27 6.36 16.17
C ALA A 19 -55.17 4.83 16.12
N ILE A 20 -56.25 4.12 16.50
CA ILE A 20 -56.33 2.65 16.36
C ILE A 20 -56.36 2.24 14.88
N LEU A 21 -57.11 2.95 14.05
CA LEU A 21 -57.21 2.68 12.61
C LEU A 21 -55.91 3.01 11.85
N ILE A 22 -55.14 4.01 12.30
CA ILE A 22 -53.82 4.32 11.71
C ILE A 22 -52.81 3.22 12.04
N LYS A 23 -52.90 2.58 13.22
CA LYS A 23 -52.03 1.44 13.57
C LYS A 23 -52.30 0.20 12.70
N SER A 24 -53.54 -0.06 12.31
CA SER A 24 -53.88 -1.20 11.45
C SER A 24 -53.50 -0.99 9.98
N ALA A 25 -53.34 0.24 9.52
CA ALA A 25 -52.88 0.56 8.16
C ALA A 25 -51.36 0.39 7.93
N SER A 26 -50.57 0.15 8.98
CA SER A 26 -49.10 -0.04 8.88
C SER A 26 -48.68 -1.37 8.24
N HIS A 27 -49.63 -2.26 7.90
CA HIS A 27 -49.33 -3.63 7.48
C HIS A 27 -48.95 -3.79 5.99
N LYS A 28 -48.61 -2.70 5.30
CA LYS A 28 -48.00 -2.71 3.95
C LYS A 28 -46.50 -2.40 3.94
N GLN A 29 -45.84 -2.33 5.10
CA GLN A 29 -44.38 -2.31 5.12
C GLN A 29 -43.85 -3.71 4.83
N GLY A 30 -42.94 -3.83 3.87
CA GLY A 30 -42.23 -5.08 3.61
C GLY A 30 -41.51 -5.58 4.87
N TRP A 31 -41.07 -6.84 4.85
CA TRP A 31 -40.41 -7.46 5.98
C TRP A 31 -38.98 -6.94 6.14
N SER A 32 -38.65 -6.48 7.34
CA SER A 32 -37.27 -6.29 7.79
C SER A 32 -36.81 -7.51 8.60
N LYS A 33 -35.50 -7.74 8.62
CA LYS A 33 -34.89 -8.92 9.26
C LYS A 33 -35.25 -9.06 10.74
N GLU A 34 -35.37 -7.97 11.48
CA GLU A 34 -35.66 -7.96 12.93
C GLU A 34 -37.07 -8.49 13.25
N TRP A 35 -38.02 -8.25 12.34
CA TRP A 35 -39.44 -8.57 12.50
C TRP A 35 -39.84 -9.84 11.75
N TYR A 36 -38.92 -10.47 11.03
CA TYR A 36 -39.20 -11.70 10.30
C TYR A 36 -39.24 -12.91 11.25
N PRO A 37 -40.30 -13.74 11.20
CA PRO A 37 -40.48 -14.79 12.19
C PRO A 37 -39.46 -15.92 12.08
N ASN A 38 -39.33 -16.68 13.17
CA ASN A 38 -38.44 -17.83 13.27
C ASN A 38 -39.26 -19.13 13.31
N PRO A 39 -39.13 -20.03 12.32
CA PRO A 39 -39.89 -21.26 12.26
C PRO A 39 -39.51 -22.25 13.39
N TYR A 40 -38.39 -22.05 14.08
CA TYR A 40 -38.02 -22.83 15.27
C TYR A 40 -38.69 -22.35 16.55
N GLU A 41 -39.24 -21.14 16.56
CA GLU A 41 -39.89 -20.55 17.74
C GLU A 41 -41.40 -20.49 17.59
N SER A 42 -41.90 -20.24 16.37
CA SER A 42 -43.33 -20.12 16.12
C SER A 42 -43.69 -20.59 14.71
N TYR A 43 -44.17 -21.83 14.62
CA TYR A 43 -44.78 -22.38 13.39
C TYR A 43 -46.00 -21.59 12.94
N THR A 44 -46.76 -21.05 13.90
CA THR A 44 -47.97 -20.24 13.64
C THR A 44 -47.62 -18.90 12.99
N ALA A 45 -46.58 -18.21 13.46
CA ALA A 45 -46.14 -16.94 12.87
C ALA A 45 -45.57 -17.13 11.44
N CYS A 46 -44.84 -18.22 11.20
CA CYS A 46 -44.35 -18.59 9.86
C CYS A 46 -45.41 -19.26 8.98
N LYS A 47 -46.62 -19.53 9.50
CA LYS A 47 -47.74 -20.23 8.84
C LYS A 47 -47.31 -21.49 8.08
N THR A 48 -46.49 -22.33 8.70
CA THR A 48 -45.88 -23.49 8.04
C THR A 48 -45.56 -24.58 9.06
N PRO A 49 -45.72 -25.86 8.70
CA PRO A 49 -45.35 -26.97 9.57
C PRO A 49 -43.84 -27.30 9.52
N SER A 50 -43.08 -26.74 8.57
CA SER A 50 -41.66 -27.06 8.41
C SER A 50 -40.77 -26.12 9.22
N ARG A 51 -39.75 -26.66 9.88
CA ARG A 51 -38.70 -25.88 10.55
C ARG A 51 -37.71 -25.20 9.60
N PHE A 52 -37.76 -25.53 8.31
CA PHE A 52 -36.82 -25.05 7.30
C PHE A 52 -37.46 -24.08 6.30
N LEU A 53 -38.77 -23.91 6.34
CA LEU A 53 -39.50 -22.96 5.50
C LEU A 53 -40.18 -21.96 6.43
N CYS A 54 -40.13 -20.67 6.11
CA CYS A 54 -40.96 -19.64 6.75
C CYS A 54 -41.70 -18.84 5.68
N ASP A 55 -43.02 -18.74 5.79
CA ASP A 55 -43.91 -18.03 4.86
C ASP A 55 -45.01 -17.28 5.63
N PRO A 56 -44.66 -16.18 6.33
CA PRO A 56 -45.60 -15.44 7.17
C PRO A 56 -46.74 -14.78 6.39
N ASP A 57 -46.52 -14.53 5.09
CA ASP A 57 -47.49 -13.88 4.20
C ASP A 57 -48.51 -14.84 3.56
N ASP A 58 -48.38 -16.14 3.85
CA ASP A 58 -49.22 -17.21 3.31
C ASP A 58 -49.26 -17.22 1.77
N ILE A 59 -48.09 -17.13 1.15
CA ILE A 59 -47.93 -17.11 -0.30
C ILE A 59 -48.15 -18.50 -0.90
N ILE A 60 -47.70 -19.54 -0.21
CA ILE A 60 -47.79 -20.93 -0.66
C ILE A 60 -48.98 -21.62 0.03
N PRO A 61 -49.81 -22.39 -0.70
CA PRO A 61 -50.87 -23.20 -0.08
C PRO A 61 -50.33 -24.18 0.97
N THR A 62 -51.08 -24.43 2.04
CA THR A 62 -50.68 -25.33 3.13
C THR A 62 -50.26 -26.73 2.67
N ALA A 63 -50.93 -27.28 1.66
CA ALA A 63 -50.57 -28.58 1.08
C ALA A 63 -49.15 -28.58 0.48
N ASP A 64 -48.83 -27.54 -0.29
CA ASP A 64 -47.51 -27.37 -0.91
C ASP A 64 -46.43 -27.09 0.14
N LYS A 65 -46.73 -26.34 1.21
CA LYS A 65 -45.82 -26.13 2.34
C LYS A 65 -45.40 -27.44 2.99
N LYS A 66 -46.35 -28.37 3.18
CA LYS A 66 -46.08 -29.71 3.73
C LYS A 66 -45.16 -30.51 2.81
N THR A 67 -45.43 -30.47 1.50
CA THR A 67 -44.60 -31.13 0.48
C THR A 67 -43.18 -30.55 0.45
N ILE A 68 -43.03 -29.23 0.39
CA ILE A 68 -41.73 -28.54 0.41
C ILE A 68 -40.98 -28.86 1.71
N GLY A 69 -41.67 -28.85 2.85
CA GLY A 69 -41.10 -29.23 4.14
C GLY A 69 -40.50 -30.63 4.12
N HIS A 70 -41.25 -31.61 3.62
CA HIS A 70 -40.78 -32.98 3.48
C HIS A 70 -39.58 -33.10 2.52
N ILE A 71 -39.55 -32.33 1.43
CA ILE A 71 -38.38 -32.28 0.52
C ILE A 71 -37.15 -31.73 1.25
N LEU A 72 -37.30 -30.66 2.04
CA LEU A 72 -36.21 -30.07 2.82
C LEU A 72 -35.66 -31.03 3.87
N ASP A 73 -36.53 -31.72 4.62
CA ASP A 73 -36.13 -32.73 5.62
C ASP A 73 -35.43 -33.93 4.96
N LYS A 74 -35.93 -34.39 3.81
CA LYS A 74 -35.31 -35.45 3.02
C LYS A 74 -33.96 -35.02 2.45
N PHE A 75 -33.82 -33.77 2.06
CA PHE A 75 -32.57 -33.21 1.57
C PHE A 75 -31.50 -33.14 2.68
N GLU A 76 -31.87 -32.66 3.88
CA GLU A 76 -30.97 -32.62 5.04
C GLU A 76 -30.50 -34.02 5.44
N SER A 77 -31.43 -34.99 5.50
CA SER A 77 -31.11 -36.37 5.89
C SER A 77 -30.21 -37.08 4.87
N LYS A 78 -30.45 -36.90 3.56
CA LYS A 78 -29.62 -37.48 2.49
C LYS A 78 -28.20 -36.90 2.42
N THR A 79 -28.03 -35.65 2.81
CA THR A 79 -26.73 -34.97 2.78
C THR A 79 -25.94 -35.15 4.07
N ARG A 80 -26.51 -35.83 5.08
CA ARG A 80 -25.80 -36.21 6.30
C ARG A 80 -24.74 -37.26 5.94
N SER A 81 -23.47 -36.90 6.05
CA SER A 81 -22.39 -37.84 5.79
C SER A 81 -22.29 -38.87 6.91
N ASN A 82 -22.09 -40.15 6.57
CA ASN A 82 -21.89 -41.26 7.51
C ASN A 82 -20.58 -41.17 8.32
N PHE A 83 -19.86 -40.04 8.25
CA PHE A 83 -18.64 -39.86 9.03
C PHE A 83 -19.03 -39.75 10.52
N LYS A 84 -18.54 -40.71 11.32
CA LYS A 84 -18.82 -40.89 12.75
C LYS A 84 -18.75 -39.62 13.61
N ASN A 85 -18.08 -38.57 13.15
CA ASN A 85 -17.86 -37.32 13.90
C ASN A 85 -18.52 -36.07 13.27
N SER A 86 -19.19 -36.18 12.12
CA SER A 86 -19.93 -35.04 11.52
C SER A 86 -21.43 -35.22 11.72
N THR A 87 -21.98 -34.60 12.75
CA THR A 87 -23.37 -34.79 13.19
C THR A 87 -24.43 -34.15 12.28
N CYS A 88 -24.05 -33.56 11.14
CA CYS A 88 -24.95 -32.66 10.43
C CYS A 88 -24.84 -32.70 8.91
N GLY A 89 -25.98 -32.93 8.24
CA GLY A 89 -26.13 -32.76 6.79
C GLY A 89 -26.20 -31.29 6.37
N ILE A 90 -26.31 -31.04 5.07
CA ILE A 90 -26.46 -29.70 4.52
C ILE A 90 -27.88 -29.22 4.86
N CYS A 91 -27.98 -28.14 5.64
CA CYS A 91 -29.27 -27.56 5.98
C CYS A 91 -29.69 -26.54 4.92
N THR A 92 -30.97 -26.52 4.55
CA THR A 92 -31.50 -25.54 3.59
C THR A 92 -32.66 -24.79 4.23
N GLY A 93 -32.48 -23.51 4.53
CA GLY A 93 -33.53 -22.62 5.01
C GLY A 93 -34.16 -21.84 3.86
N VAL A 94 -35.48 -21.69 3.85
CA VAL A 94 -36.24 -20.92 2.85
C VAL A 94 -37.03 -19.84 3.58
N ALA A 95 -36.74 -18.58 3.28
CA ALA A 95 -37.47 -17.42 3.77
C ALA A 95 -38.25 -16.80 2.61
N LEU A 96 -39.57 -16.97 2.63
CA LEU A 96 -40.49 -16.50 1.62
C LEU A 96 -41.28 -15.30 2.14
N MET A 97 -41.39 -14.25 1.33
CA MET A 97 -42.11 -13.04 1.71
C MET A 97 -42.68 -12.33 0.49
N LYS A 98 -43.75 -11.54 0.68
CA LYS A 98 -44.36 -10.75 -0.39
C LYS A 98 -43.42 -9.64 -0.79
N LYS A 99 -42.93 -8.87 0.19
CA LYS A 99 -42.02 -7.74 -0.06
C LYS A 99 -40.97 -7.67 1.03
N MET A 100 -39.72 -7.39 0.64
CA MET A 100 -38.64 -7.15 1.58
C MET A 100 -38.50 -5.63 1.81
N LYS A 101 -38.28 -5.21 3.06
CA LYS A 101 -37.98 -3.81 3.40
C LYS A 101 -36.56 -3.47 2.96
N SER A 102 -36.41 -3.12 1.69
CA SER A 102 -35.14 -2.68 1.11
C SER A 102 -35.34 -1.51 0.17
N PRO A 103 -34.46 -0.49 0.18
CA PRO A 103 -34.36 0.40 -0.96
C PRO A 103 -33.99 -0.40 -2.21
N TYR A 104 -34.56 -0.02 -3.35
CA TYR A 104 -34.46 -0.79 -4.61
C TYR A 104 -33.00 -1.03 -5.04
N TRP A 105 -32.13 -0.04 -4.85
CA TRP A 105 -30.71 -0.07 -5.25
C TRP A 105 -29.81 -0.87 -4.30
N LYS A 106 -30.25 -1.23 -3.08
CA LYS A 106 -29.45 -2.01 -2.12
C LYS A 106 -29.97 -3.41 -1.85
N PHE A 107 -30.81 -3.97 -2.71
CA PHE A 107 -31.43 -5.28 -2.46
C PHE A 107 -30.42 -6.38 -2.13
N LYS A 108 -29.31 -6.46 -2.87
CA LYS A 108 -28.27 -7.48 -2.66
C LYS A 108 -27.66 -7.38 -1.25
N GLU A 109 -27.26 -6.17 -0.85
CA GLU A 109 -26.68 -5.89 0.47
C GLU A 109 -27.70 -6.15 1.59
N THR A 110 -28.94 -5.69 1.40
CA THR A 110 -30.02 -5.93 2.37
C THR A 110 -30.32 -7.43 2.50
N ALA A 111 -30.45 -8.16 1.39
CA ALA A 111 -30.72 -9.60 1.40
C ALA A 111 -29.57 -10.41 2.01
N GLU A 112 -28.31 -9.99 1.79
CA GLU A 112 -27.15 -10.59 2.44
C GLU A 112 -27.22 -10.42 3.96
N ASN A 113 -27.46 -9.19 4.41
CA ASN A 113 -27.60 -8.87 5.84
C ASN A 113 -28.79 -9.59 6.47
N PHE A 114 -29.89 -9.72 5.72
CA PHE A 114 -31.08 -10.46 6.12
C PHE A 114 -30.75 -11.96 6.26
N SER A 115 -30.06 -12.55 5.29
CA SER A 115 -29.70 -13.96 5.30
C SER A 115 -28.77 -14.32 6.47
N LYS A 116 -27.76 -13.48 6.73
CA LYS A 116 -26.86 -13.64 7.89
C LYS A 116 -27.61 -13.55 9.21
N TYR A 117 -28.59 -12.64 9.30
CA TYR A 117 -29.45 -12.53 10.47
C TYR A 117 -30.32 -13.78 10.65
N ILE A 118 -31.00 -14.25 9.60
CA ILE A 118 -31.78 -15.50 9.61
C ILE A 118 -30.90 -16.67 10.07
N TYR A 119 -29.72 -16.84 9.46
CA TYR A 119 -28.77 -17.90 9.79
C TYR A 119 -28.53 -17.99 11.31
N LYS A 120 -28.20 -16.85 11.91
CA LYS A 120 -27.94 -16.74 13.35
C LYS A 120 -29.21 -16.91 14.18
N ARG A 121 -30.31 -16.26 13.77
CA ARG A 121 -31.55 -16.18 14.55
C ARG A 121 -32.29 -17.51 14.60
N TRP A 122 -32.33 -18.23 13.48
CA TRP A 122 -32.94 -19.56 13.36
C TRP A 122 -32.04 -20.66 13.95
N LYS A 123 -30.88 -20.28 14.52
CA LYS A 123 -29.89 -21.21 15.10
C LYS A 123 -29.56 -22.34 14.12
N LEU A 124 -29.37 -21.99 12.85
CA LEU A 124 -28.92 -22.93 11.82
C LEU A 124 -27.43 -23.26 11.98
N ASP A 125 -26.89 -23.25 13.21
CA ASP A 125 -25.47 -23.17 13.63
C ASP A 125 -24.66 -24.43 13.27
N ARG A 126 -24.71 -24.76 12.00
CA ARG A 126 -24.21 -25.96 11.36
C ARG A 126 -23.30 -25.46 10.27
N LYS A 127 -22.13 -26.10 10.15
CA LYS A 127 -21.08 -25.63 9.26
C LYS A 127 -21.57 -25.46 7.81
N ASN A 128 -22.54 -26.25 7.35
CA ASN A 128 -23.01 -26.27 5.96
C ASN A 128 -24.51 -25.95 5.85
N CYS A 129 -24.85 -24.69 5.63
CA CYS A 129 -26.22 -24.26 5.41
C CYS A 129 -26.37 -23.35 4.20
N ILE A 130 -27.51 -23.48 3.53
CA ILE A 130 -27.95 -22.68 2.39
C ILE A 130 -29.21 -21.95 2.82
N ILE A 131 -29.28 -20.64 2.63
CA ILE A 131 -30.48 -19.85 2.91
C ILE A 131 -30.95 -19.23 1.60
N LEU A 132 -32.17 -19.58 1.21
CA LEU A 132 -32.86 -19.04 0.05
C LEU A 132 -33.86 -17.98 0.51
N ILE A 133 -33.62 -16.74 0.13
CA ILE A 133 -34.55 -15.62 0.33
C ILE A 133 -35.30 -15.36 -0.97
N ILE A 134 -36.63 -15.32 -0.90
CA ILE A 134 -37.50 -15.03 -2.05
C ILE A 134 -38.46 -13.91 -1.66
N SER A 135 -38.36 -12.78 -2.38
CA SER A 135 -39.33 -11.67 -2.29
C SER A 135 -40.16 -11.63 -3.57
N VAL A 136 -41.43 -12.04 -3.47
CA VAL A 136 -42.29 -12.30 -4.63
C VAL A 136 -42.67 -11.02 -5.37
N LEU A 137 -43.12 -9.99 -4.66
CA LEU A 137 -43.50 -8.70 -5.26
C LEU A 137 -42.29 -7.91 -5.76
N ASP A 138 -41.13 -8.07 -5.12
CA ASP A 138 -39.89 -7.46 -5.63
C ASP A 138 -39.30 -8.24 -6.82
N ARG A 139 -39.84 -9.44 -7.12
CA ARG A 139 -39.37 -10.38 -8.15
C ARG A 139 -37.88 -10.69 -8.05
N ARG A 140 -37.40 -10.87 -6.81
CA ARG A 140 -35.97 -11.02 -6.54
C ARG A 140 -35.71 -12.16 -5.56
N THR A 141 -34.60 -12.84 -5.81
CA THR A 141 -34.10 -13.93 -4.98
C THR A 141 -32.67 -13.67 -4.56
N TYR A 142 -32.29 -14.25 -3.44
CA TYR A 142 -30.92 -14.23 -2.95
C TYR A 142 -30.60 -15.57 -2.30
N ILE A 143 -29.39 -16.07 -2.54
CA ILE A 143 -28.89 -17.30 -1.93
C ILE A 143 -27.67 -16.94 -1.08
N TYR A 144 -27.73 -17.29 0.19
CA TYR A 144 -26.62 -17.23 1.13
C TYR A 144 -26.13 -18.63 1.43
N THR A 145 -24.82 -18.80 1.52
CA THR A 145 -24.19 -20.09 1.89
C THR A 145 -23.17 -19.84 2.98
N THR A 146 -23.12 -20.72 3.99
CA THR A 146 -22.19 -20.55 5.12
C THR A 146 -20.75 -20.92 4.77
N THR A 147 -20.56 -21.89 3.88
CA THR A 147 -19.21 -22.33 3.48
C THR A 147 -18.82 -21.83 2.10
N ARG A 148 -17.56 -21.38 2.00
CA ARG A 148 -16.93 -21.08 0.72
C ARG A 148 -16.91 -22.27 -0.23
N ARG A 149 -16.86 -23.51 0.29
CA ARG A 149 -16.94 -24.72 -0.52
C ARG A 149 -18.25 -24.77 -1.32
N ILE A 150 -19.38 -24.46 -0.69
CA ILE A 150 -20.67 -24.40 -1.36
C ILE A 150 -20.75 -23.19 -2.30
N ALA A 151 -20.22 -22.03 -1.87
CA ALA A 151 -20.21 -20.81 -2.68
C ALA A 151 -19.46 -20.97 -4.01
N ASN A 152 -18.36 -21.73 -4.02
CA ASN A 152 -17.53 -21.95 -5.21
C ASN A 152 -18.20 -22.80 -6.29
N PHE A 153 -19.27 -23.54 -6.00
CA PHE A 153 -19.92 -24.43 -6.98
C PHE A 153 -20.77 -23.71 -8.03
N HIS A 154 -20.56 -22.40 -8.27
CA HIS A 154 -21.38 -21.58 -9.15
C HIS A 154 -22.90 -21.66 -8.85
N ILE A 155 -23.27 -22.13 -7.66
CA ILE A 155 -24.67 -22.28 -7.22
C ILE A 155 -25.35 -20.93 -7.34
N ASN A 156 -24.70 -19.86 -6.87
CA ASN A 156 -25.28 -18.54 -6.91
C ASN A 156 -25.53 -18.06 -8.36
N SER A 157 -24.61 -18.24 -9.31
CA SER A 157 -24.82 -17.67 -10.65
C SER A 157 -25.82 -18.46 -11.49
N ILE A 158 -25.76 -19.80 -11.47
CA ILE A 158 -26.60 -20.66 -12.32
C ILE A 158 -28.01 -20.75 -11.73
N LEU A 159 -28.14 -20.97 -10.43
CA LEU A 159 -29.45 -21.14 -9.81
C LEU A 159 -30.21 -19.81 -9.74
N LEU A 160 -29.54 -18.69 -9.43
CA LEU A 160 -30.23 -17.41 -9.37
C LEU A 160 -30.74 -16.97 -10.75
N SER A 161 -30.02 -17.23 -11.84
CA SER A 161 -30.49 -16.84 -13.18
C SER A 161 -31.75 -17.61 -13.58
N GLU A 162 -31.78 -18.93 -13.36
CA GLU A 162 -32.95 -19.76 -13.63
C GLU A 162 -34.15 -19.34 -12.77
N LEU A 163 -33.97 -19.18 -11.45
CA LEU A 163 -35.06 -18.79 -10.55
C LEU A 163 -35.60 -17.38 -10.83
N GLN A 164 -34.72 -16.45 -11.24
CA GLN A 164 -35.15 -15.11 -11.62
C GLN A 164 -36.04 -15.12 -12.85
N VAL A 165 -35.76 -15.98 -13.83
CA VAL A 165 -36.61 -16.14 -15.02
C VAL A 165 -37.99 -16.66 -14.63
N GLU A 166 -38.07 -17.69 -13.79
CA GLU A 166 -39.35 -18.25 -13.36
C GLU A 166 -40.22 -17.25 -12.59
N ILE A 167 -39.61 -16.49 -11.68
CA ILE A 167 -40.31 -15.46 -10.90
C ILE A 167 -40.77 -14.32 -11.81
N ARG A 168 -39.97 -13.91 -12.81
CA ARG A 168 -40.38 -12.90 -13.79
C ARG A 168 -41.55 -13.37 -14.65
N ASN A 169 -41.57 -14.65 -14.99
CA ASN A 169 -42.64 -15.27 -15.76
C ASN A 169 -43.93 -15.53 -14.94
N GLY A 170 -43.95 -15.16 -13.65
CA GLY A 170 -45.12 -15.34 -12.80
C GLY A 170 -45.40 -16.80 -12.46
N GLN A 171 -44.38 -17.66 -12.49
CA GLN A 171 -44.52 -19.04 -12.03
C GLN A 171 -44.99 -19.09 -10.57
N LYS A 172 -45.79 -20.11 -10.24
CA LYS A 172 -46.32 -20.29 -8.88
C LYS A 172 -45.16 -20.36 -7.88
N PRO A 173 -45.16 -19.58 -6.77
CA PRO A 173 -44.05 -19.57 -5.81
C PRO A 173 -43.68 -20.94 -5.25
N ALA A 174 -44.68 -21.81 -5.07
CA ALA A 174 -44.47 -23.21 -4.66
C ALA A 174 -43.58 -24.00 -5.63
N LEU A 175 -43.81 -23.81 -6.94
CA LEU A 175 -43.05 -24.47 -8.00
C LEU A 175 -41.61 -23.94 -8.04
N VAL A 176 -41.44 -22.62 -7.94
CA VAL A 176 -40.12 -21.97 -7.90
C VAL A 176 -39.29 -22.48 -6.72
N VAL A 177 -39.88 -22.53 -5.52
CA VAL A 177 -39.19 -23.06 -4.32
C VAL A 177 -38.83 -24.53 -4.51
N THR A 178 -39.76 -25.34 -5.01
CA THR A 178 -39.54 -26.77 -5.24
C THR A 178 -38.42 -27.00 -6.26
N HIS A 179 -38.45 -26.29 -7.39
CA HIS A 179 -37.42 -26.36 -8.41
C HIS A 179 -36.05 -25.91 -7.85
N ALA A 180 -36.01 -24.82 -7.08
CA ALA A 180 -34.78 -24.37 -6.42
C ALA A 180 -34.14 -25.47 -5.58
N ILE A 181 -34.94 -26.14 -4.73
CA ILE A 181 -34.45 -27.18 -3.82
C ILE A 181 -34.00 -28.42 -4.60
N LEU A 182 -34.76 -28.86 -5.60
CA LEU A 182 -34.41 -30.02 -6.43
C LEU A 182 -33.13 -29.76 -7.25
N LYS A 183 -32.96 -28.54 -7.78
CA LYS A 183 -31.75 -28.13 -8.51
C LYS A 183 -30.55 -28.04 -7.57
N LEU A 184 -30.71 -27.51 -6.36
CA LEU A 184 -29.67 -27.58 -5.32
C LEU A 184 -29.26 -29.02 -5.02
N GLN A 185 -30.24 -29.91 -4.89
CA GLN A 185 -29.98 -31.33 -4.65
C GLN A 185 -29.22 -32.00 -5.80
N SER A 186 -29.57 -31.70 -7.06
CA SER A 186 -28.86 -32.26 -8.21
C SER A 186 -27.42 -31.72 -8.32
N MET A 187 -27.20 -30.42 -8.07
CA MET A 187 -25.87 -29.81 -8.05
C MET A 187 -24.97 -30.41 -6.96
N LEU A 188 -25.52 -30.65 -5.77
CA LEU A 188 -24.76 -31.19 -4.63
C LEU A 188 -24.53 -32.70 -4.74
N SER A 189 -25.47 -33.45 -5.31
CA SER A 189 -25.27 -34.88 -5.56
C SER A 189 -24.23 -35.16 -6.65
N ASN A 190 -24.21 -34.38 -7.73
CA ASN A 190 -23.23 -34.51 -8.81
C ASN A 190 -21.81 -34.17 -8.34
N THR A 191 -21.67 -33.18 -7.46
CA THR A 191 -20.38 -32.81 -6.86
C THR A 191 -19.90 -33.85 -5.86
N SER A 192 -20.81 -34.46 -5.08
CA SER A 192 -20.45 -35.59 -4.20
C SER A 192 -19.86 -36.76 -5.00
N LYS A 193 -20.45 -37.13 -6.13
CA LYS A 193 -19.92 -38.22 -6.99
C LYS A 193 -18.54 -37.89 -7.56
N LYS A 194 -18.33 -36.64 -7.97
CA LYS A 194 -17.02 -36.18 -8.48
C LYS A 194 -15.97 -36.12 -7.38
N HIS A 195 -16.32 -35.71 -6.15
CA HIS A 195 -15.37 -35.62 -5.04
C HIS A 195 -14.88 -36.99 -4.54
N THR A 196 -15.65 -38.07 -4.66
CA THR A 196 -15.15 -39.41 -4.33
C THR A 196 -14.02 -39.83 -5.28
N VAL A 197 -14.11 -39.43 -6.55
CA VAL A 197 -13.06 -39.69 -7.56
C VAL A 197 -11.89 -38.72 -7.39
N TYR A 198 -12.17 -37.45 -7.07
CA TYR A 198 -11.15 -36.41 -6.97
C TYR A 198 -10.36 -36.45 -5.65
N ASN A 199 -10.94 -36.88 -4.53
CA ASN A 199 -10.21 -36.98 -3.25
C ASN A 199 -9.19 -38.12 -3.24
N SER A 200 -9.34 -39.13 -4.11
CA SER A 200 -8.31 -40.14 -4.39
C SER A 200 -7.10 -39.52 -5.13
N LEU A 201 -7.33 -38.48 -5.94
CA LEU A 201 -6.31 -37.81 -6.75
C LEU A 201 -5.72 -36.53 -6.12
N THR A 202 -6.46 -35.84 -5.24
CA THR A 202 -6.11 -34.50 -4.74
C THR A 202 -5.43 -34.44 -3.37
N GLY A 203 -5.26 -35.58 -2.68
CA GLY A 203 -4.35 -35.65 -1.53
C GLY A 203 -2.94 -35.13 -1.87
N ASN A 204 -2.50 -35.31 -3.12
CA ASN A 204 -1.21 -34.84 -3.62
C ASN A 204 -1.23 -33.39 -4.13
N LEU A 205 -2.40 -32.82 -4.49
CA LEU A 205 -2.46 -31.50 -5.13
C LEU A 205 -2.58 -30.34 -4.13
N ILE A 206 -3.27 -30.55 -3.00
CA ILE A 206 -3.41 -29.53 -1.94
C ILE A 206 -2.06 -29.28 -1.24
N PHE A 207 -1.20 -30.31 -1.17
CA PHE A 207 0.18 -30.17 -0.70
C PHE A 207 0.99 -29.22 -1.59
N LEU A 208 0.85 -29.32 -2.92
CA LEU A 208 1.57 -28.48 -3.88
C LEU A 208 1.11 -27.01 -3.83
N GLN A 209 -0.17 -26.75 -3.56
CA GLN A 209 -0.70 -25.38 -3.49
C GLN A 209 -0.32 -24.65 -2.19
N HIS A 210 -0.21 -25.37 -1.07
CA HIS A 210 0.34 -24.78 0.16
C HIS A 210 1.85 -24.55 0.05
N PHE A 211 2.57 -25.42 -0.67
CA PHE A 211 4.00 -25.27 -0.93
C PHE A 211 4.31 -24.05 -1.81
N SER A 212 3.50 -23.79 -2.85
CA SER A 212 3.71 -22.62 -3.72
C SER A 212 3.44 -21.29 -3.02
N TYR A 213 2.44 -21.21 -2.14
CA TYR A 213 2.17 -19.99 -1.38
C TYR A 213 3.31 -19.63 -0.42
N TRP A 214 3.88 -20.62 0.28
CA TRP A 214 5.04 -20.42 1.13
C TRP A 214 6.27 -19.94 0.36
N LEU A 215 6.55 -20.54 -0.80
CA LEU A 215 7.66 -20.12 -1.66
C LEU A 215 7.50 -18.69 -2.18
N ILE A 216 6.27 -18.28 -2.55
CA ILE A 216 6.00 -16.92 -3.01
C ILE A 216 6.17 -15.91 -1.86
N GLN A 217 5.71 -16.25 -0.66
CA GLN A 217 5.85 -15.37 0.51
C GLN A 217 7.32 -15.17 0.90
N ASP A 218 8.11 -16.25 0.95
CA ASP A 218 9.54 -16.16 1.26
C ASP A 218 10.31 -15.37 0.17
N TYR A 219 9.95 -15.56 -1.10
CA TYR A 219 10.53 -14.79 -2.21
C TYR A 219 10.21 -13.29 -2.12
N LEU A 220 8.96 -12.93 -1.82
CA LEU A 220 8.56 -11.52 -1.66
C LEU A 220 9.26 -10.85 -0.47
N CYS A 221 9.42 -11.56 0.65
CA CYS A 221 10.18 -11.07 1.80
C CYS A 221 11.66 -10.86 1.45
N PHE A 222 12.26 -11.77 0.68
CA PHE A 222 13.64 -11.64 0.22
C PHE A 222 13.84 -10.42 -0.70
N VAL A 223 12.98 -10.25 -1.71
CA VAL A 223 13.05 -9.10 -2.63
C VAL A 223 12.84 -7.78 -1.87
N ALA A 224 11.88 -7.73 -0.95
CA ALA A 224 11.65 -6.54 -0.12
C ALA A 224 12.87 -6.19 0.74
N SER A 225 13.56 -7.19 1.32
CA SER A 225 14.76 -6.95 2.13
C SER A 225 15.92 -6.35 1.32
N ILE A 226 16.13 -6.81 0.08
CA ILE A 226 17.12 -6.26 -0.84
C ILE A 226 16.79 -4.81 -1.18
N PHE A 227 15.52 -4.53 -1.49
CA PHE A 227 15.08 -3.19 -1.85
C PHE A 227 15.29 -2.18 -0.70
N ILE A 228 14.98 -2.58 0.54
CA ILE A 228 15.23 -1.77 1.74
C ILE A 228 16.74 -1.52 1.91
N ALA A 229 17.58 -2.54 1.75
CA ALA A 229 19.04 -2.41 1.88
C ALA A 229 19.63 -1.42 0.86
N VAL A 230 19.15 -1.45 -0.39
CA VAL A 230 19.56 -0.50 -1.44
C VAL A 230 19.14 0.92 -1.08
N ILE A 231 17.90 1.13 -0.64
CA ILE A 231 17.41 2.47 -0.23
C ILE A 231 18.24 3.02 0.93
N LEU A 232 18.50 2.22 1.96
CA LEU A 232 19.31 2.64 3.10
C LEU A 232 20.73 3.01 2.68
N SER A 233 21.32 2.25 1.74
CA SER A 233 22.65 2.54 1.20
C SER A 233 22.69 3.86 0.43
N LEU A 234 21.65 4.17 -0.35
CA LEU A 234 21.53 5.45 -1.06
C LEU A 234 21.35 6.63 -0.09
N ILE A 235 20.56 6.46 0.96
CA ILE A 235 20.37 7.48 2.01
C ILE A 235 21.69 7.77 2.72
N LEU A 236 22.43 6.72 3.10
CA LEU A 236 23.75 6.87 3.73
C LEU A 236 24.73 7.56 2.78
N PHE A 237 24.74 7.20 1.50
CA PHE A 237 25.59 7.85 0.50
C PHE A 237 25.26 9.34 0.36
N ALA A 238 23.98 9.70 0.26
CA ALA A 238 23.53 11.08 0.20
C ALA A 238 23.92 11.87 1.45
N PHE A 239 23.80 11.26 2.63
CA PHE A 239 24.19 11.86 3.90
C PHE A 239 25.71 12.11 3.99
N VAL A 240 26.53 11.13 3.61
CA VAL A 240 28.00 11.28 3.56
C VAL A 240 28.38 12.36 2.55
N HIS A 241 27.78 12.36 1.37
CA HIS A 241 28.03 13.40 0.36
C HIS A 241 27.66 14.79 0.87
N TRP A 242 26.50 14.93 1.53
CA TRP A 242 26.05 16.20 2.09
C TRP A 242 26.98 16.70 3.21
N THR A 243 27.37 15.82 4.14
CA THR A 243 28.28 16.18 5.24
C THR A 243 29.67 16.55 4.74
N CYS A 244 30.24 15.79 3.80
CA CYS A 244 31.49 16.13 3.14
C CYS A 244 31.38 17.50 2.45
N SER A 245 30.37 17.70 1.60
CA SER A 245 30.15 18.97 0.89
C SER A 245 30.09 20.17 1.85
N LYS A 246 29.38 20.03 2.98
CA LYS A 246 29.30 21.06 4.01
C LYS A 246 30.66 21.36 4.66
N ILE A 247 31.44 20.33 4.98
CA ILE A 247 32.81 20.49 5.53
C ILE A 247 33.74 21.17 4.52
N TYR A 248 33.66 20.78 3.24
CA TYR A 248 34.43 21.42 2.16
C TYR A 248 34.07 22.89 2.01
N HIS A 249 32.79 23.23 2.00
CA HIS A 249 32.35 24.62 1.89
C HIS A 249 32.83 25.47 3.07
N LEU A 250 32.85 24.92 4.30
CA LEU A 250 33.37 25.61 5.48
C LEU A 250 34.89 25.83 5.39
N ARG A 251 35.66 24.81 4.96
CA ARG A 251 37.11 24.95 4.75
C ARG A 251 37.43 25.96 3.64
N TYR A 252 36.68 25.93 2.54
CA TYR A 252 36.84 26.88 1.44
C TYR A 252 36.58 28.32 1.92
N LYS A 253 35.49 28.55 2.67
CA LYS A 253 35.15 29.88 3.21
C LYS A 253 36.24 30.40 4.16
N ASN A 254 36.81 29.55 5.01
CA ASN A 254 37.90 29.94 5.92
C ASN A 254 39.21 30.22 5.17
N CYS A 255 39.59 29.38 4.19
CA CYS A 255 40.78 29.64 3.37
C CYS A 255 40.64 30.91 2.54
N PHE A 256 39.48 31.13 1.91
CA PHE A 256 39.24 32.32 1.10
C PHE A 256 39.21 33.60 1.96
N GLY A 257 38.64 33.53 3.16
CA GLY A 257 38.69 34.61 4.14
C GLY A 257 40.12 35.01 4.50
N ARG A 258 40.96 34.02 4.87
CA ARG A 258 42.37 34.24 5.20
C ARG A 258 43.20 34.76 4.01
N LEU A 259 42.95 34.27 2.81
CA LEU A 259 43.61 34.77 1.59
C LEU A 259 43.28 36.24 1.34
N LYS A 260 42.02 36.66 1.57
CA LYS A 260 41.59 38.04 1.43
C LYS A 260 42.17 38.96 2.50
N GLU A 261 42.33 38.47 3.74
CA GLU A 261 43.04 39.19 4.81
C GLU A 261 44.51 39.41 4.46
N ILE A 262 45.21 38.37 3.99
CA ILE A 262 46.62 38.47 3.56
C ILE A 262 46.76 39.45 2.38
N GLU A 263 45.82 39.43 1.41
CA GLU A 263 45.83 40.37 0.29
C GLU A 263 45.66 41.84 0.75
N LEU A 264 44.79 42.08 1.75
CA LEU A 264 44.58 43.40 2.33
C LEU A 264 45.78 43.88 3.18
N ASP A 265 46.41 42.98 3.94
CA ASP A 265 47.60 43.32 4.73
C ASP A 265 48.80 43.60 3.82
N TRP A 266 48.98 42.82 2.73
CA TRP A 266 50.00 43.11 1.72
C TRP A 266 49.79 44.47 1.05
N LEU A 267 48.54 44.85 0.74
CA LEU A 267 48.23 46.17 0.19
C LEU A 267 48.58 47.31 1.16
N LYS A 268 48.53 47.07 2.48
CA LYS A 268 48.94 48.04 3.50
C LYS A 268 50.45 48.05 3.72
N GLU A 269 51.10 46.89 3.64
CA GLU A 269 52.54 46.74 3.88
C GLU A 269 53.42 47.03 2.67
N THR A 270 52.90 47.16 1.44
CA THR A 270 53.68 47.64 0.29
C THR A 270 54.01 49.13 0.40
N ILE A 271 54.93 49.41 1.32
CA ILE A 271 56.15 50.19 1.23
C ILE A 271 56.11 51.35 0.23
N ASP A 272 56.30 52.54 0.79
CA ASP A 272 56.53 53.84 0.17
C ASP A 272 57.69 53.83 -0.84
N PHE A 273 57.43 53.32 -2.03
CA PHE A 273 58.15 53.77 -3.22
C PHE A 273 57.41 55.00 -3.75
N ASP A 274 57.85 56.18 -3.30
CA ASP A 274 57.34 57.48 -3.77
C ASP A 274 57.78 57.81 -5.20
N THR A 275 58.60 56.94 -5.81
CA THR A 275 59.14 57.10 -7.14
C THR A 275 58.38 56.31 -8.20
N CYS A 276 57.99 56.97 -9.29
CA CYS A 276 57.48 56.27 -10.48
C CYS A 276 58.60 55.45 -11.11
N LEU A 277 58.42 54.13 -11.27
CA LEU A 277 59.48 53.24 -11.75
C LEU A 277 59.94 53.51 -13.20
N GLN A 278 59.15 54.24 -14.00
CA GLN A 278 59.45 54.53 -15.41
C GLN A 278 60.18 55.86 -15.60
N CYS A 279 59.78 56.89 -14.85
CA CYS A 279 60.30 58.24 -15.03
C CYS A 279 61.08 58.75 -13.80
N SER A 280 61.20 57.93 -12.76
CA SER A 280 61.93 58.19 -11.52
C SER A 280 61.53 59.47 -10.78
N ARG A 281 60.36 60.06 -11.05
CA ARG A 281 59.87 61.25 -10.29
C ARG A 281 59.63 60.88 -8.84
N GLU A 282 60.30 61.60 -7.92
CA GLU A 282 60.34 61.37 -6.48
C GLU A 282 59.10 61.81 -5.69
N SER A 283 58.09 62.39 -6.33
CA SER A 283 56.83 62.71 -5.67
C SER A 283 55.63 62.37 -6.55
N LEU A 284 54.90 61.36 -6.12
CA LEU A 284 53.68 60.86 -6.76
C LEU A 284 52.39 61.45 -6.16
N GLN A 285 52.50 62.35 -5.18
CA GLN A 285 51.34 62.84 -4.41
C GLN A 285 50.36 63.71 -5.22
N ASP A 286 50.84 64.52 -6.17
CA ASP A 286 49.96 65.47 -6.89
C ASP A 286 49.38 64.99 -8.22
N SER A 287 49.88 63.88 -8.79
CA SER A 287 49.52 63.48 -10.17
C SER A 287 48.59 62.27 -10.28
N GLY A 288 48.18 61.67 -9.16
CA GLY A 288 47.35 60.47 -9.11
C GLY A 288 48.16 59.22 -9.46
N VAL A 289 48.28 58.30 -8.50
CA VAL A 289 49.02 57.04 -8.67
C VAL A 289 48.09 55.95 -9.19
N ARG A 290 48.55 55.20 -10.20
CA ARG A 290 47.93 53.92 -10.56
C ARG A 290 48.83 52.77 -10.16
N VAL A 291 48.26 51.84 -9.39
CA VAL A 291 48.88 50.56 -9.05
C VAL A 291 48.41 49.51 -10.05
N LEU A 292 49.33 48.91 -10.79
CA LEU A 292 49.00 47.81 -11.71
C LEU A 292 48.82 46.50 -10.92
N LEU A 293 48.18 45.49 -11.50
CA LEU A 293 47.98 44.15 -10.90
C LEU A 293 49.27 43.46 -10.43
N CYS A 294 50.43 43.90 -10.93
CA CYS A 294 51.75 43.44 -10.51
C CYS A 294 52.26 44.10 -9.21
N GLY A 295 51.54 45.07 -8.64
CA GLY A 295 51.90 45.80 -7.43
C GLY A 295 52.86 46.98 -7.63
N HIS A 296 53.29 47.28 -8.86
CA HIS A 296 54.15 48.44 -9.13
C HIS A 296 53.33 49.73 -9.31
N LYS A 297 53.80 50.83 -8.71
CA LYS A 297 53.22 52.18 -8.80
C LYS A 297 53.77 52.93 -10.02
N TYR A 298 52.89 53.56 -10.80
CA TYR A 298 53.24 54.47 -11.89
C TYR A 298 52.47 55.78 -11.74
N CYS A 299 53.08 56.90 -12.18
CA CYS A 299 52.30 58.13 -12.33
C CYS A 299 51.25 57.95 -13.43
N LYS A 300 50.14 58.70 -13.33
CA LYS A 300 48.99 58.60 -14.24
C LYS A 300 49.39 58.64 -15.71
N ASP A 301 50.32 59.51 -16.07
CA ASP A 301 50.76 59.67 -17.46
C ASP A 301 51.52 58.42 -17.96
N CYS A 302 52.50 57.94 -17.20
CA CYS A 302 53.22 56.71 -17.54
C CYS A 302 52.33 55.46 -17.49
N ALA A 303 51.30 55.45 -16.65
CA ALA A 303 50.32 54.37 -16.59
C ALA A 303 49.44 54.34 -17.86
N ASN A 304 48.94 55.51 -18.28
CA ASN A 304 48.08 55.63 -19.47
C ASN A 304 48.84 55.34 -20.75
N GLU A 305 50.06 55.88 -20.89
CA GLU A 305 50.92 55.61 -22.05
C GLU A 305 51.23 54.12 -22.18
N ARG A 306 51.46 53.44 -21.05
CA ARG A 306 51.69 51.99 -21.03
C ARG A 306 50.44 51.16 -21.23
N GLU A 307 49.28 51.61 -20.78
CA GLU A 307 48.01 50.92 -21.00
C GLU A 307 47.73 50.79 -22.50
N VAL A 308 48.06 51.84 -23.26
CA VAL A 308 48.00 51.86 -24.73
C VAL A 308 49.08 50.96 -25.36
N GLN A 309 50.32 50.96 -24.86
CA GLN A 309 51.41 50.20 -25.48
C GLN A 309 51.44 48.70 -25.15
N THR A 310 50.98 48.30 -23.97
CA THR A 310 51.21 46.92 -23.44
C THR A 310 49.93 46.16 -23.12
N CYS A 311 48.76 46.72 -23.43
CA CYS A 311 47.46 46.19 -22.99
C CYS A 311 47.44 45.89 -21.48
N GLY A 312 48.07 46.75 -20.68
CA GLY A 312 48.11 46.64 -19.22
C GLY A 312 49.09 45.63 -18.63
N ARG A 313 50.12 45.17 -19.37
CA ARG A 313 51.14 44.21 -18.85
C ARG A 313 52.42 44.92 -18.38
N CYS A 314 52.92 44.55 -17.19
CA CYS A 314 54.15 45.12 -16.62
C CYS A 314 55.41 44.51 -17.25
N PRO A 315 56.41 45.31 -17.70
CA PRO A 315 57.61 44.83 -18.39
C PRO A 315 58.75 44.36 -17.48
N VAL A 316 58.66 44.52 -16.15
CA VAL A 316 59.84 44.44 -15.27
C VAL A 316 60.30 43.01 -14.93
N THR A 317 59.54 41.95 -15.23
CA THR A 317 60.05 40.55 -15.19
C THR A 317 59.11 39.61 -15.94
N PRO A 318 59.61 38.54 -16.58
CA PRO A 318 58.74 37.49 -17.14
C PRO A 318 57.90 36.86 -16.01
N ASN A 319 56.58 36.86 -16.17
CA ASN A 319 55.57 36.44 -15.18
C ASN A 319 55.85 35.10 -14.47
N ALA A 320 56.64 34.20 -15.07
CA ALA A 320 56.93 32.88 -14.55
C ALA A 320 57.78 32.89 -13.26
N GLU A 321 58.81 33.74 -13.19
CA GLU A 321 59.73 33.77 -12.04
C GLU A 321 59.07 34.35 -10.79
N ARG A 322 58.20 35.35 -10.98
CA ARG A 322 57.48 35.98 -9.87
C ARG A 322 56.35 35.10 -9.33
N LEU A 323 55.67 34.35 -10.20
CA LEU A 323 54.71 33.33 -9.79
C LEU A 323 55.40 32.22 -9.01
N LEU A 324 56.56 31.76 -9.48
CA LEU A 324 57.37 30.75 -8.80
C LEU A 324 57.78 31.21 -7.40
N LEU A 325 58.31 32.43 -7.26
CA LEU A 325 58.69 32.99 -5.95
C LEU A 325 57.49 33.12 -4.99
N ARG A 326 56.32 33.52 -5.50
CA ARG A 326 55.08 33.58 -4.69
C ARG A 326 54.64 32.20 -4.25
N LEU A 327 54.68 31.21 -5.14
CA LEU A 327 54.31 29.83 -4.84
C LEU A 327 55.30 29.17 -3.86
N GLN A 328 56.59 29.43 -3.99
CA GLN A 328 57.62 28.97 -3.05
C GLN A 328 57.47 29.61 -1.67
N SER A 329 57.14 30.90 -1.61
CA SER A 329 56.87 31.59 -0.33
C SER A 329 55.62 31.02 0.36
N LEU A 330 54.55 30.81 -0.40
CA LEU A 330 53.33 30.17 0.12
C LEU A 330 53.57 28.71 0.54
N GLN A 331 54.44 27.98 -0.16
CA GLN A 331 54.85 26.62 0.23
C GLN A 331 55.60 26.61 1.57
N ARG A 332 56.48 27.58 1.85
CA ARG A 332 57.14 27.65 3.16
C ARG A 332 56.14 27.84 4.30
N LEU A 333 55.08 28.62 4.06
CA LEU A 333 54.03 28.87 5.04
C LEU A 333 53.03 27.71 5.15
N TYR A 334 52.78 26.98 4.06
CA TYR A 334 51.78 25.92 3.97
C TYR A 334 52.30 24.66 3.25
N PRO A 335 53.35 24.00 3.79
CA PRO A 335 54.08 22.95 3.07
C PRO A 335 53.25 21.69 2.79
N THR A 336 52.21 21.44 3.60
CA THR A 336 51.28 20.30 3.40
C THR A 336 50.23 20.57 2.33
N VAL A 337 49.98 21.84 1.98
CA VAL A 337 48.95 22.26 1.02
C VAL A 337 49.55 22.54 -0.35
N ILE A 338 50.71 23.21 -0.40
CA ILE A 338 51.38 23.58 -1.64
C ILE A 338 52.66 22.75 -1.78
N THR A 339 52.52 21.59 -2.43
CA THR A 339 53.62 20.67 -2.70
C THR A 339 54.45 21.13 -3.92
N ASN A 340 55.71 20.69 -4.03
CA ASN A 340 56.58 20.97 -5.19
C ASN A 340 55.90 20.62 -6.52
N LYS A 341 55.14 19.52 -6.55
CA LYS A 341 54.38 19.08 -7.73
C LYS A 341 53.34 20.11 -8.17
N TYR A 342 52.68 20.80 -7.23
CA TYR A 342 51.73 21.87 -7.57
C TYR A 342 52.44 23.10 -8.11
N ILE A 343 53.59 23.45 -7.53
CA ILE A 343 54.41 24.56 -8.01
C ILE A 343 54.83 24.29 -9.46
N GLU A 344 55.45 23.14 -9.72
CA GLU A 344 55.87 22.73 -11.06
C GLU A 344 54.72 22.76 -12.07
N THR A 345 53.53 22.25 -11.68
CA THR A 345 52.35 22.23 -12.55
C THR A 345 51.82 23.64 -12.82
N TRP A 346 51.79 24.52 -11.83
CA TRP A 346 51.24 25.87 -11.96
C TRP A 346 52.21 26.85 -12.61
N THR A 347 53.51 26.59 -12.56
CA THR A 347 54.54 27.36 -13.26
C THR A 347 54.89 26.79 -14.62
N SER A 348 54.33 25.64 -15.01
CA SER A 348 54.57 25.08 -16.34
C SER A 348 53.97 26.00 -17.41
N ARG A 349 54.63 26.08 -18.57
CA ARG A 349 54.16 26.91 -19.70
C ARG A 349 52.82 26.41 -20.25
N ASP A 350 52.44 25.18 -19.96
CA ASP A 350 51.23 24.52 -20.46
C ASP A 350 50.00 24.77 -19.58
N PHE A 351 50.17 25.47 -18.45
CA PHE A 351 49.08 25.77 -17.53
C PHE A 351 48.18 26.92 -18.04
N THR A 352 47.01 26.57 -18.57
CA THR A 352 46.01 27.53 -19.08
C THR A 352 44.80 27.73 -18.16
N GLY A 353 44.79 27.11 -16.98
CA GLY A 353 43.64 27.10 -16.06
C GLY A 353 43.56 28.29 -15.09
N LYS A 354 42.34 28.63 -14.63
CA LYS A 354 42.17 29.48 -13.43
C LYS A 354 42.47 28.65 -12.18
N PHE A 355 43.33 29.14 -11.27
CA PHE A 355 43.71 28.46 -10.01
C PHE A 355 42.51 27.93 -9.22
N SER A 356 41.40 28.68 -9.19
CA SER A 356 40.16 28.31 -8.49
C SER A 356 39.40 27.12 -9.08
N LYS A 357 39.76 26.64 -10.27
CA LYS A 357 39.10 25.52 -10.96
C LYS A 357 39.97 24.25 -11.05
N HIS A 358 41.13 24.22 -10.39
CA HIS A 358 42.03 23.08 -10.52
C HIS A 358 41.46 21.82 -9.85
N ARG A 359 41.24 20.77 -10.65
CA ARG A 359 40.61 19.48 -10.27
C ARG A 359 41.21 18.81 -9.03
N LEU A 360 42.47 19.12 -8.70
CA LEU A 360 43.21 18.55 -7.57
C LEU A 360 42.80 19.13 -6.21
N LEU A 361 42.22 20.32 -6.14
CA LEU A 361 41.65 20.88 -4.90
C LEU A 361 40.23 20.37 -4.61
N THR A 362 39.57 19.79 -5.62
CA THR A 362 38.19 19.25 -5.53
C THR A 362 38.13 17.73 -5.39
N PHE A 363 39.28 17.04 -5.40
CA PHE A 363 39.29 15.58 -5.32
C PHE A 363 39.14 15.13 -3.86
N MET A 364 37.90 14.85 -3.45
CA MET A 364 37.70 13.73 -2.52
C MET A 364 38.27 12.49 -3.19
N ASP A 365 39.07 11.72 -2.47
CA ASP A 365 39.48 10.41 -2.95
C ASP A 365 38.24 9.49 -2.95
N TRP A 366 37.49 9.53 -4.05
CA TRP A 366 36.25 8.78 -4.25
C TRP A 366 36.46 7.28 -4.04
N ARG A 367 37.72 6.81 -4.12
CA ARG A 367 38.13 5.44 -3.80
C ARG A 367 37.87 5.08 -2.34
N VAL A 368 38.02 6.01 -1.40
CA VAL A 368 37.74 5.77 0.03
C VAL A 368 36.24 5.64 0.28
N ALA A 369 35.43 6.53 -0.32
CA ALA A 369 33.97 6.47 -0.21
C ALA A 369 33.40 5.22 -0.90
N PHE A 370 33.95 4.85 -2.06
CA PHE A 370 33.57 3.65 -2.80
C PHE A 370 34.00 2.37 -2.07
N GLY A 371 35.21 2.36 -1.47
CA GLY A 371 35.69 1.25 -0.64
C GLY A 371 34.81 1.01 0.58
N LEU A 372 34.41 2.07 1.29
CA LEU A 372 33.51 1.96 2.44
C LEU A 372 32.13 1.42 2.03
N PHE A 373 31.61 1.86 0.88
CA PHE A 373 30.35 1.37 0.32
C PHE A 373 30.40 -0.13 -0.01
N LEU A 374 31.49 -0.61 -0.61
CA LEU A 374 31.68 -2.03 -0.92
C LEU A 374 31.74 -2.91 0.33
N VAL A 375 32.46 -2.47 1.37
CA VAL A 375 32.57 -3.22 2.63
C VAL A 375 31.23 -3.33 3.34
N ILE A 376 30.44 -2.25 3.38
CA ILE A 376 29.10 -2.26 3.99
C ILE A 376 28.16 -3.24 3.25
N ASN A 377 28.17 -3.22 1.91
CA ASN A 377 27.32 -4.13 1.12
C ASN A 377 27.73 -5.60 1.29
N LEU A 378 29.03 -5.90 1.38
CA LEU A 378 29.52 -7.26 1.63
C LEU A 378 29.14 -7.77 3.03
N LEU A 379 29.21 -6.92 4.06
CA LEU A 379 28.79 -7.27 5.41
C LEU A 379 27.28 -7.56 5.47
N VAL A 380 26.46 -6.74 4.82
CA VAL A 380 25.01 -6.95 4.74
C VAL A 380 24.70 -8.29 4.05
N LEU A 381 25.34 -8.60 2.92
CA LEU A 381 25.15 -9.87 2.22
C LEU A 381 25.53 -11.08 3.08
N SER A 382 26.60 -10.99 3.88
CA SER A 382 27.04 -12.07 4.76
C SER A 382 26.07 -12.36 5.92
N CYS A 383 25.41 -11.34 6.46
CA CYS A 383 24.44 -11.50 7.56
C CYS A 383 23.13 -12.16 7.11
N PHE A 384 22.72 -11.98 5.85
CA PHE A 384 21.47 -12.55 5.34
C PHE A 384 21.64 -13.97 4.76
N GLY A 385 22.85 -14.37 4.34
CA GLY A 385 23.12 -15.70 3.78
C GLY A 385 23.10 -16.87 4.78
N GLY A 386 23.36 -16.62 6.07
CA GLY A 386 23.49 -17.70 7.07
C GLY A 386 22.17 -18.29 7.60
N SER A 387 21.06 -17.56 7.49
CA SER A 387 19.79 -17.95 8.13
C SER A 387 18.91 -18.87 7.28
N SER A 388 19.11 -18.92 5.96
CA SER A 388 18.33 -19.78 5.06
C SER A 388 18.82 -21.23 5.06
N MET A 389 20.11 -21.47 5.34
CA MET A 389 20.69 -22.82 5.34
C MET A 389 20.27 -23.67 6.56
N PHE A 390 19.95 -23.03 7.70
CA PHE A 390 19.52 -23.73 8.92
C PHE A 390 18.09 -24.26 8.89
N ARG A 391 17.21 -23.79 7.99
CA ARG A 391 15.83 -24.30 7.88
C ARG A 391 15.71 -25.55 7.02
N PHE A 392 16.61 -25.78 6.06
CA PHE A 392 16.55 -26.97 5.20
C PHE A 392 16.81 -28.28 5.94
N THR A 393 17.64 -28.29 6.99
CA THR A 393 17.94 -29.50 7.79
C THR A 393 16.78 -29.93 8.72
N SER A 394 15.90 -29.00 9.08
CA SER A 394 14.67 -29.27 9.84
C SER A 394 13.59 -29.94 9.00
N PHE A 395 13.47 -29.57 7.72
CA PHE A 395 12.46 -30.12 6.80
C PHE A 395 12.71 -31.59 6.46
N ASP A 396 13.97 -32.03 6.37
CA ASP A 396 14.31 -33.43 6.08
C ASP A 396 13.86 -34.39 7.20
N LYS A 397 13.84 -33.92 8.46
CA LYS A 397 13.30 -34.70 9.61
C LYS A 397 11.78 -34.80 9.60
N VAL A 398 11.07 -33.80 9.08
CA VAL A 398 9.59 -33.82 8.98
C VAL A 398 9.16 -34.71 7.81
N ALA A 399 9.84 -34.62 6.66
CA ALA A 399 9.57 -35.47 5.50
C ALA A 399 9.78 -36.97 5.80
N ARG A 400 10.84 -37.34 6.55
CA ARG A 400 11.07 -38.74 6.96
C ARG A 400 10.00 -39.28 7.94
N ARG A 401 9.40 -38.44 8.77
CA ARG A 401 8.30 -38.85 9.67
C ARG A 401 6.98 -39.06 8.93
N SER A 402 6.74 -38.34 7.84
CA SER A 402 5.54 -38.52 7.01
C SER A 402 5.59 -39.78 6.15
N ALA A 403 6.78 -40.23 5.73
CA ALA A 403 6.95 -41.47 4.95
C ALA A 403 6.72 -42.77 5.77
N LEU A 404 6.86 -42.72 7.10
CA LEU A 404 6.65 -43.86 8.00
C LEU A 404 5.18 -44.16 8.34
N TRP A 405 4.24 -43.29 7.91
CA TRP A 405 2.79 -43.45 8.15
C TRP A 405 2.02 -44.00 6.93
N VAL A 406 2.72 -44.35 5.85
CA VAL A 406 2.14 -44.80 4.58
C VAL A 406 2.43 -46.29 4.28
N ASN A 407 2.94 -47.05 5.25
CA ASN A 407 2.98 -48.52 5.19
C ASN A 407 2.09 -49.15 6.24
#